data_AF-A0A1I8BTJ8-F1
#
_entry.id   AF-A0A1I8BTJ8-F1
#
_cell.length_a   1.000
_cell.length_b   1.000
_cell.length_c   1.000
_cell.angle_alpha   90.00
_cell.angle_beta   90.00
_cell.angle_gamma   90.00
#
_symmetry.space_group_name_H-M   'P 1'
#
loop_
_entity.id
_entity.type
_entity.pdbx_description
1 polymer ?
#
loop_
_entity_poly.entity_id
_entity_poly.type
_entity_poly.pdbx_seq_one_letter_code
_entity_poly.pdbx_strand_id
1 'polypeptide(L)'
;MSSASSTSTSPPPEDKGNHVNGAVVRSRRQNVDYGLRNQYLARLTTRELNGLNVYRCEDDDISLRSAAAQARLPYDRMTLRELELFPEMARSQHSVALFLYIRNKTLAQWQLDSLFELTLEAILKELPEPFNSDVELVKGIHNYLERYSYINYGMFTRLTTRTFDKKLSVIVVGAGAAGLAAARQLKFFGFDVIVMEARPRMCGRVFTYYKRQDLPPVDLGGMIIKGMVGNPLITLIRQNPCNIIEMSKNCPIYDPLGKLIDTKKNEMIQNSINKILNTISYIVHEMGITRIDGDTSSQNNVAKKGGRKINLGEAFQLILNQHELRVKTRLMKYWQRYEQLCNKLEMKAYRNAIDTCMDSLNQNGALTENVDAFDLNFDGSTEELLNRKLSLRSMRQCLKMAVNGYEDAVQERRAIDEMLSEYRNMEPSHVFMNNYDKRILDFHLANLESSIGAPLRTVALKDWDQDDPYVFDGSDITGEF
;
A
#
# COMPACT_ATOMS: atom_id res chain seq x y z
N MET A 1 -12.31 -61.73 44.30
CA MET A 1 -12.64 -60.33 43.97
C MET A 1 -11.34 -59.57 43.81
N SER A 2 -11.13 -59.04 42.59
CA SER A 2 -10.19 -58.00 42.16
C SER A 2 -8.69 -58.12 42.55
N SER A 3 -7.90 -58.75 41.69
CA SER A 3 -6.48 -58.45 41.48
C SER A 3 -6.35 -57.50 40.29
N ALA A 4 -5.99 -56.24 40.55
CA ALA A 4 -5.85 -55.19 39.54
C ALA A 4 -4.42 -55.21 38.95
N SER A 5 -4.35 -55.28 37.62
CA SER A 5 -3.17 -55.22 36.78
C SER A 5 -2.67 -53.78 36.63
N SER A 6 -1.37 -53.60 36.84
CA SER A 6 -0.62 -52.39 36.56
C SER A 6 -0.39 -52.24 35.06
N THR A 7 -0.83 -51.13 34.48
CA THR A 7 -0.46 -50.72 33.12
C THR A 7 0.29 -49.39 33.19
N SER A 8 1.55 -49.46 32.78
CA SER A 8 2.46 -48.36 32.55
C SER A 8 1.98 -47.51 31.37
N THR A 9 1.81 -46.21 31.59
CA THR A 9 1.68 -45.22 30.51
C THR A 9 2.76 -44.17 30.69
N SER A 10 3.66 -44.13 29.72
CA SER A 10 4.74 -43.15 29.56
C SER A 10 4.17 -41.77 29.17
N PRO A 11 4.77 -40.66 29.62
CA PRO A 11 4.35 -39.33 29.21
C PRO A 11 4.82 -39.01 27.78
N PRO A 12 4.10 -38.13 27.04
CA PRO A 12 4.47 -37.73 25.68
C PRO A 12 5.70 -36.81 25.67
N PRO A 13 6.42 -36.70 24.54
CA PRO A 13 7.74 -36.07 24.49
C PRO A 13 7.67 -34.54 24.56
N GLU A 14 8.64 -33.97 25.25
CA GLU A 14 8.93 -32.53 25.32
C GLU A 14 9.25 -31.96 23.94
N ASP A 15 8.47 -30.95 23.55
CA ASP A 15 8.68 -30.17 22.33
C ASP A 15 9.89 -29.25 22.52
N LYS A 16 11.04 -29.65 21.96
CA LYS A 16 12.26 -28.85 21.93
C LYS A 16 12.09 -27.70 20.94
N GLY A 17 11.53 -26.60 21.43
CA GLY A 17 11.55 -25.32 20.73
C GLY A 17 12.98 -24.86 20.46
N ASN A 18 13.34 -24.81 19.17
CA ASN A 18 14.58 -24.21 18.69
C ASN A 18 14.68 -22.75 19.15
N HIS A 19 15.64 -22.45 20.04
CA HIS A 19 16.11 -21.10 20.29
C HIS A 19 16.83 -20.56 19.05
N VAL A 20 16.07 -19.93 18.15
CA VAL A 20 16.64 -18.98 17.19
C VAL A 20 16.73 -17.64 17.88
N ASN A 21 17.95 -17.23 18.21
CA ASN A 21 18.29 -15.89 18.65
C ASN A 21 17.90 -14.87 17.56
N GLY A 22 16.66 -14.39 17.61
CA GLY A 22 16.20 -13.23 16.86
C GLY A 22 16.78 -11.98 17.48
N ALA A 23 17.85 -11.46 16.88
CA ALA A 23 18.32 -10.12 17.13
C ALA A 23 17.15 -9.14 16.92
N VAL A 24 16.71 -8.50 18.01
CA VAL A 24 15.69 -7.45 17.98
C VAL A 24 16.26 -6.26 17.21
N VAL A 25 16.01 -6.20 15.91
CA VAL A 25 16.26 -5.02 15.10
C VAL A 25 15.23 -3.98 15.51
N ARG A 26 15.69 -3.01 16.30
CA ARG A 26 14.95 -1.82 16.72
C ARG A 26 14.59 -0.95 15.50
N SER A 27 13.46 -1.23 14.86
CA SER A 27 12.76 -0.22 14.06
C SER A 27 12.03 0.72 15.02
N ARG A 28 12.71 1.81 15.44
CA ARG A 28 12.05 2.97 16.06
C ARG A 28 11.34 3.76 14.95
N ARG A 29 10.17 3.29 14.54
CA ARG A 29 9.07 4.17 14.12
C ARG A 29 8.05 4.09 15.25
N GLN A 30 7.81 5.21 15.94
CA GLN A 30 6.72 5.29 16.91
C GLN A 30 5.42 5.22 16.12
N ASN A 31 5.01 4.01 15.75
CA ASN A 31 3.62 3.74 15.40
C ASN A 31 2.84 4.04 16.68
N VAL A 32 2.18 5.19 16.70
CA VAL A 32 1.08 5.41 17.62
C VAL A 32 -0.05 4.55 17.06
N ASP A 33 0.01 3.26 17.36
CA ASP A 33 -1.11 2.36 17.14
C ASP A 33 -2.24 2.86 18.04
N TYR A 34 -3.19 3.58 17.43
CA TYR A 34 -4.41 4.00 18.10
C TYR A 34 -5.36 2.82 18.34
N GLY A 35 -4.97 1.59 17.98
CA GLY A 35 -5.67 0.35 18.20
C GLY A 35 -6.57 0.00 17.02
N LEU A 36 -6.32 -1.15 16.39
CA LEU A 36 -7.18 -1.75 15.34
C LEU A 36 -8.66 -1.94 15.75
N ARG A 37 -9.02 -1.74 17.02
CA ARG A 37 -10.42 -1.75 17.51
C ARG A 37 -11.19 -0.45 17.23
N ASN A 38 -10.56 0.60 16.71
CA ASN A 38 -11.22 1.89 16.48
C ASN A 38 -12.24 1.91 15.34
N GLN A 39 -12.24 0.95 14.40
CA GLN A 39 -13.30 0.89 13.37
C GLN A 39 -14.70 0.69 13.98
N TYR A 40 -14.81 0.00 15.12
CA TYR A 40 -16.08 -0.12 15.85
C TYR A 40 -16.42 1.14 16.65
N LEU A 41 -15.42 1.87 17.15
CA LEU A 41 -15.60 3.15 17.88
C LEU A 41 -15.93 4.32 16.95
N ALA A 42 -15.37 4.34 15.74
CA ALA A 42 -15.74 5.28 14.66
C ALA A 42 -17.21 5.12 14.26
N ARG A 43 -17.75 3.89 14.32
CA ARG A 43 -19.18 3.60 14.15
C ARG A 43 -20.04 4.02 15.35
N LEU A 44 -19.46 4.13 16.55
CA LEU A 44 -20.16 4.58 17.75
C LEU A 44 -20.17 6.11 17.88
N THR A 45 -19.13 6.80 17.43
CA THR A 45 -19.09 8.28 17.35
C THR A 45 -19.97 8.82 16.21
N THR A 46 -20.18 8.06 15.14
CA THR A 46 -21.16 8.34 14.07
C THR A 46 -22.61 7.99 14.44
N ARG A 47 -22.89 7.44 15.62
CA ARG A 47 -24.26 7.19 16.12
C ARG A 47 -24.97 8.44 16.67
N GLU A 48 -24.55 9.64 16.27
CA GLU A 48 -25.37 10.84 16.50
C GLU A 48 -26.71 10.83 15.72
N LEU A 49 -26.93 9.85 14.82
CA LEU A 49 -28.22 9.69 14.12
C LEU A 49 -29.32 8.96 14.92
N ASN A 50 -29.02 8.30 16.04
CA ASN A 50 -30.02 7.54 16.84
C ASN A 50 -30.18 8.03 18.30
N GLY A 51 -29.76 9.25 18.62
CA GLY A 51 -30.12 9.90 19.89
C GLY A 51 -29.41 9.41 21.17
N LEU A 52 -28.38 8.55 21.09
CA LEU A 52 -27.52 8.21 22.23
C LEU A 52 -26.15 8.89 22.12
N ASN A 53 -25.87 9.82 23.03
CA ASN A 53 -24.57 10.47 23.15
C ASN A 53 -23.60 9.56 23.91
N VAL A 54 -22.56 9.05 23.24
CA VAL A 54 -21.56 8.11 23.82
C VAL A 54 -20.87 8.68 25.07
N TYR A 55 -20.82 10.02 25.21
CA TYR A 55 -20.20 10.70 26.33
C TYR A 55 -21.12 10.85 27.56
N ARG A 56 -22.41 10.46 27.46
CA ARG A 56 -23.35 10.46 28.60
C ARG A 56 -23.30 9.20 29.45
N CYS A 57 -22.60 8.16 28.99
CA CYS A 57 -22.39 6.95 29.80
C CYS A 57 -21.31 7.25 30.85
N GLU A 58 -21.73 7.34 32.11
CA GLU A 58 -20.86 7.54 33.26
C GLU A 58 -19.87 6.36 33.34
N ASP A 59 -18.59 6.64 33.09
CA ASP A 59 -17.43 5.78 33.39
C ASP A 59 -17.16 4.56 32.49
N ASP A 60 -17.72 4.52 31.28
CA ASP A 60 -17.32 3.50 30.31
C ASP A 60 -15.91 3.75 29.76
N ASP A 61 -15.02 2.76 29.87
CA ASP A 61 -13.67 2.72 29.28
C ASP A 61 -13.66 3.13 27.78
N ILE A 62 -14.77 2.87 27.10
CA ILE A 62 -15.06 3.24 25.71
C ILE A 62 -15.10 4.77 25.52
N SER A 63 -15.78 5.50 26.41
CA SER A 63 -15.94 6.96 26.32
C SER A 63 -14.60 7.67 26.52
N LEU A 64 -13.80 7.23 27.48
CA LEU A 64 -12.48 7.78 27.79
C LEU A 64 -11.47 7.49 26.68
N ARG A 65 -11.52 6.29 26.08
CA ARG A 65 -10.73 5.94 24.89
C ARG A 65 -11.09 6.83 23.71
N SER A 66 -12.40 7.00 23.45
CA SER A 66 -12.88 7.89 22.39
C SER A 66 -12.40 9.31 22.60
N ALA A 67 -12.46 9.83 23.83
CA ALA A 67 -12.03 11.18 24.14
C ALA A 67 -10.54 11.41 23.91
N ALA A 68 -9.70 10.48 24.35
CA ALA A 68 -8.26 10.50 24.11
C ALA A 68 -7.95 10.44 22.60
N ALA A 69 -8.60 9.52 21.87
CA ALA A 69 -8.43 9.36 20.42
C ALA A 69 -8.85 10.63 19.66
N GLN A 70 -9.98 11.25 20.03
CA GLN A 70 -10.46 12.49 19.41
C GLN A 70 -9.47 13.66 19.63
N ALA A 71 -8.76 13.66 20.77
CA ALA A 71 -7.69 14.60 21.09
C ALA A 71 -6.32 14.22 20.50
N ARG A 72 -6.23 13.09 19.77
CA ARG A 72 -4.99 12.50 19.22
C ARG A 72 -3.96 12.12 20.29
N LEU A 73 -4.43 11.80 21.49
CA LEU A 73 -3.62 11.36 22.62
C LEU A 73 -3.78 9.85 22.85
N PRO A 74 -2.71 9.14 23.23
CA PRO A 74 -2.82 7.75 23.60
C PRO A 74 -3.59 7.59 24.92
N TYR A 75 -4.61 6.75 24.93
CA TYR A 75 -5.47 6.53 26.10
C TYR A 75 -4.72 5.92 27.29
N ASP A 76 -3.82 4.97 27.03
CA ASP A 76 -3.23 4.03 27.99
C ASP A 76 -1.81 4.40 28.46
N ARG A 77 -1.24 5.48 27.91
CA ARG A 77 0.13 5.93 28.23
C ARG A 77 0.24 7.44 28.18
N MET A 78 1.22 7.96 28.92
CA MET A 78 1.60 9.37 28.85
C MET A 78 2.48 9.62 27.62
N THR A 79 2.28 10.78 27.00
CA THR A 79 3.14 11.31 25.94
C THR A 79 4.46 11.82 26.52
N LEU A 80 5.48 11.97 25.67
CA LEU A 80 6.77 12.52 26.09
C LEU A 80 6.62 13.92 26.71
N ARG A 81 5.72 14.74 26.19
CA ARG A 81 5.44 16.08 26.70
C ARG A 81 4.75 16.06 28.08
N GLU A 82 3.83 15.13 28.29
CA GLU A 82 3.20 14.94 29.61
C GLU A 82 4.24 14.48 30.64
N LEU A 83 5.18 13.60 30.26
CA LEU A 83 6.26 13.15 31.13
C LEU A 83 7.26 14.26 31.48
N GLU A 84 7.49 15.22 30.58
CA GLU A 84 8.34 16.40 30.84
C GLU A 84 7.70 17.33 31.87
N LEU A 85 6.37 17.48 31.86
CA LEU A 85 5.63 18.39 32.74
C LEU A 85 5.23 17.75 34.07
N PHE A 86 4.99 16.44 34.09
CA PHE A 86 4.54 15.67 35.25
C PHE A 86 5.45 14.45 35.50
N PRO A 87 6.77 14.65 35.71
CA PRO A 87 7.72 13.55 35.89
C PRO A 87 7.44 12.71 37.15
N GLU A 88 6.82 13.28 38.18
CA GLU A 88 6.42 12.59 39.41
C GLU A 88 5.40 11.48 39.16
N MET A 89 4.53 11.65 38.15
CA MET A 89 3.48 10.68 37.82
C MET A 89 4.06 9.40 37.21
N ALA A 90 5.25 9.47 36.61
CA ALA A 90 5.93 8.32 36.00
C ALA A 90 6.53 7.33 37.03
N ARG A 91 6.52 7.67 38.34
CA ARG A 91 7.15 6.86 39.40
C ARG A 91 6.40 5.58 39.73
N SER A 92 5.09 5.55 39.53
CA SER A 92 4.21 4.42 39.89
C SER A 92 3.13 4.22 38.83
N GLN A 93 2.81 2.96 38.53
CA GLN A 93 1.72 2.62 37.60
C GLN A 93 0.36 3.17 38.05
N HIS A 94 0.13 3.25 39.37
CA HIS A 94 -1.10 3.81 39.93
C HIS A 94 -1.20 5.32 39.69
N SER A 95 -0.08 6.05 39.82
CA SER A 95 -0.02 7.48 39.52
C SER A 95 -0.26 7.74 38.04
N VAL A 96 0.35 6.94 37.15
CA VAL A 96 0.06 7.01 35.71
C VAL A 96 -1.42 6.79 35.43
N ALA A 97 -2.04 5.76 36.01
CA ALA A 97 -3.47 5.48 35.84
C ALA A 97 -4.36 6.64 36.32
N LEU A 98 -4.03 7.24 37.48
CA LEU A 98 -4.70 8.41 38.04
C LEU A 98 -4.63 9.61 37.07
N PHE A 99 -3.43 9.92 36.57
CA PHE A 99 -3.22 11.01 35.61
C PHE A 99 -4.04 10.77 34.33
N LEU A 100 -3.96 9.57 33.76
CA LEU A 100 -4.63 9.24 32.51
C LEU A 100 -6.14 9.33 32.66
N TYR A 101 -6.71 8.87 33.78
CA TYR A 101 -8.13 8.98 34.05
C TYR A 101 -8.59 10.45 34.10
N ILE A 102 -7.93 11.28 34.92
CA ILE A 102 -8.29 12.70 35.06
C ILE A 102 -8.17 13.42 33.71
N ARG A 103 -7.08 13.18 32.98
CA ARG A 103 -6.87 13.75 31.64
C ARG A 103 -7.98 13.33 30.68
N ASN A 104 -8.26 12.04 30.57
CA ASN A 104 -9.25 11.52 29.61
C ASN A 104 -10.68 11.96 29.96
N LYS A 105 -11.01 12.03 31.26
CA LYS A 105 -12.31 12.53 31.73
C LYS A 105 -12.48 14.02 31.43
N THR A 106 -11.43 14.82 31.64
CA THR A 106 -11.43 16.25 31.28
C THR A 106 -11.62 16.45 29.78
N LEU A 107 -10.95 15.66 28.94
CA LEU A 107 -11.14 15.68 27.49
C LEU A 107 -12.57 15.29 27.09
N ALA A 108 -13.13 14.26 27.75
CA ALA A 108 -14.50 13.80 27.50
C ALA A 108 -15.53 14.88 27.83
N GLN A 109 -15.36 15.60 28.95
CA GLN A 109 -16.23 16.72 29.34
C GLN A 109 -16.21 17.86 28.32
N TRP A 110 -15.03 18.24 27.82
CA TRP A 110 -14.92 19.26 26.76
C TRP A 110 -15.61 18.82 25.46
N GLN A 111 -15.55 17.54 25.12
CA GLN A 111 -16.17 17.01 23.90
C GLN A 111 -17.68 16.86 24.00
N LEU A 112 -18.19 16.68 25.23
CA LEU A 112 -19.62 16.63 25.51
C LEU A 112 -20.27 18.00 25.25
N ASP A 113 -19.63 19.07 25.73
CA ASP A 113 -20.07 20.45 25.47
C ASP A 113 -18.86 21.35 25.19
N SER A 114 -18.69 21.68 23.90
CA SER A 114 -17.60 22.54 23.41
C SER A 114 -18.06 23.97 23.11
N LEU A 115 -19.32 24.30 23.45
CA LEU A 115 -19.89 25.64 23.23
C LEU A 115 -19.56 26.60 24.38
N PHE A 116 -19.17 26.09 25.54
CA PHE A 116 -18.82 26.87 26.74
C PHE A 116 -17.41 26.53 27.20
N GLU A 117 -16.76 27.50 27.85
CA GLU A 117 -15.46 27.28 28.49
C GLU A 117 -15.54 26.19 29.57
N LEU A 118 -14.70 25.17 29.47
CA LEU A 118 -14.52 24.16 30.52
C LEU A 118 -13.62 24.72 31.62
N THR A 119 -14.23 25.07 32.75
CA THR A 119 -13.53 25.61 33.94
C THR A 119 -13.09 24.50 34.89
N LEU A 120 -12.15 24.83 35.79
CA LEU A 120 -11.66 23.90 36.81
C LEU A 120 -12.79 23.43 37.74
N GLU A 121 -13.70 24.35 38.11
CA GLU A 121 -14.83 24.06 39.00
C GLU A 121 -15.80 23.06 38.36
N ALA A 122 -16.04 23.17 37.05
CA ALA A 122 -16.87 22.22 36.31
C ALA A 122 -16.24 20.82 36.32
N ILE A 123 -14.92 20.74 36.13
CA ILE A 123 -14.20 19.46 36.14
C ILE A 123 -14.27 18.79 37.51
N LEU A 124 -13.98 19.53 38.58
CA LEU A 124 -13.98 19.01 39.96
C LEU A 124 -15.36 18.52 40.40
N LYS A 125 -16.44 19.16 39.93
CA LYS A 125 -17.82 18.75 40.24
C LYS A 125 -18.20 17.41 39.62
N GLU A 126 -17.71 17.13 38.42
CA GLU A 126 -18.03 15.93 37.64
C GLU A 126 -17.03 14.78 37.85
N LEU A 127 -15.91 15.03 38.53
CA LEU A 127 -14.93 13.99 38.88
C LEU A 127 -15.39 13.21 40.12
N PRO A 128 -15.44 11.86 40.07
CA PRO A 128 -15.76 11.05 41.24
C PRO A 128 -14.59 10.99 42.25
N GLU A 129 -14.90 10.74 43.52
CA GLU A 129 -13.88 10.35 44.50
C GLU A 129 -13.25 9.01 44.12
N PRO A 130 -11.92 8.81 44.26
CA PRO A 130 -10.91 9.71 44.84
C PRO A 130 -10.24 10.65 43.83
N PHE A 131 -10.69 10.69 42.56
CA PHE A 131 -10.03 11.43 41.48
C PHE A 131 -10.15 12.96 41.61
N ASN A 132 -11.13 13.45 42.37
CA ASN A 132 -11.33 14.87 42.70
C ASN A 132 -10.54 15.34 43.94
N SER A 133 -9.87 14.43 44.66
CA SER A 133 -9.25 14.75 45.96
C SER A 133 -7.98 15.61 45.83
N ASP A 134 -7.18 15.38 44.79
CA ASP A 134 -5.96 16.16 44.52
C ASP A 134 -6.25 17.32 43.57
N VAL A 135 -6.67 18.45 44.14
CA VAL A 135 -7.06 19.65 43.40
C VAL A 135 -5.89 20.27 42.63
N GLU A 136 -4.66 20.21 43.16
CA GLU A 136 -3.49 20.78 42.48
C GLU A 136 -3.09 19.94 41.26
N LEU A 137 -3.22 18.61 41.33
CA LEU A 137 -3.05 17.74 40.17
C LEU A 137 -4.10 18.02 39.08
N VAL A 138 -5.39 18.09 39.46
CA VAL A 138 -6.47 18.37 38.50
C VAL A 138 -6.28 19.74 37.84
N LYS A 139 -5.91 20.76 38.63
CA LYS A 139 -5.56 22.10 38.14
C LYS A 139 -4.34 22.08 37.22
N GLY A 140 -3.31 21.32 37.55
CA GLY A 140 -2.14 21.12 36.69
C GLY A 140 -2.52 20.53 35.33
N ILE A 141 -3.35 19.48 35.33
CA ILE A 141 -3.84 18.82 34.12
C ILE A 141 -4.74 19.75 33.30
N HIS A 142 -5.68 20.46 33.93
CA HIS A 142 -6.53 21.45 33.27
C HIS A 142 -5.71 22.55 32.59
N ASN A 143 -4.75 23.14 33.31
CA ASN A 143 -3.86 24.16 32.77
C ASN A 143 -3.01 23.64 31.61
N TYR A 144 -2.53 22.39 31.69
CA TYR A 144 -1.81 21.73 30.60
C TYR A 144 -2.70 21.58 29.36
N LEU A 145 -3.87 20.98 29.50
CA LEU A 145 -4.79 20.73 28.39
C LEU A 145 -5.24 22.04 27.74
N GLU A 146 -5.50 23.07 28.55
CA GLU A 146 -5.88 24.39 28.07
C GLU A 146 -4.71 25.09 27.36
N ARG A 147 -3.50 25.07 27.94
CA ARG A 147 -2.31 25.70 27.37
C ARG A 147 -1.99 25.16 25.97
N TYR A 148 -2.09 23.85 25.79
CA TYR A 148 -1.83 23.19 24.51
C TYR A 148 -3.08 23.06 23.62
N SER A 149 -4.20 23.68 24.02
CA SER A 149 -5.43 23.77 23.24
C SER A 149 -6.06 22.39 22.91
N TYR A 150 -5.95 21.44 23.83
CA TYR A 150 -6.71 20.19 23.79
C TYR A 150 -8.17 20.40 24.23
N ILE A 151 -8.40 21.40 25.10
CA ILE A 151 -9.70 21.92 25.53
C ILE A 151 -9.74 23.44 25.32
N ASN A 152 -10.91 24.06 25.45
CA ASN A 152 -11.08 25.52 25.38
C ASN A 152 -10.42 26.13 24.13
N TYR A 153 -10.69 25.55 22.96
CA TYR A 153 -10.21 26.03 21.67
C TYR A 153 -11.37 26.29 20.72
N GLY A 154 -11.13 27.12 19.70
CA GLY A 154 -12.13 27.46 18.70
C GLY A 154 -13.09 28.56 19.16
N MET A 155 -14.37 28.43 18.81
CA MET A 155 -15.45 29.38 19.06
C MET A 155 -16.35 28.91 20.20
N PHE A 156 -16.09 29.37 21.41
CA PHE A 156 -16.90 29.04 22.59
C PHE A 156 -17.20 30.29 23.41
N THR A 157 -18.24 30.21 24.24
CA THR A 157 -18.65 31.24 25.19
C THR A 157 -17.73 31.20 26.39
N ARG A 158 -17.05 32.31 26.63
CA ARG A 158 -16.12 32.48 27.74
C ARG A 158 -16.88 32.73 29.04
N LEU A 159 -16.54 32.00 30.10
CA LEU A 159 -17.14 32.13 31.43
C LEU A 159 -16.21 32.88 32.39
N THR A 160 -14.89 32.73 32.24
CA THR A 160 -13.91 33.38 33.10
C THR A 160 -13.36 34.65 32.45
N THR A 161 -12.98 35.67 33.23
CA THR A 161 -12.22 36.81 32.70
C THR A 161 -10.79 36.74 33.21
N ARG A 162 -9.81 36.82 32.29
CA ARG A 162 -8.39 36.93 32.66
C ARG A 162 -7.96 38.38 32.57
N THR A 163 -7.56 38.93 33.70
CA THR A 163 -6.92 40.24 33.80
C THR A 163 -5.43 40.03 34.06
N PHE A 164 -4.60 40.67 33.24
CA PHE A 164 -3.16 40.78 33.49
C PHE A 164 -2.86 42.25 33.79
N ASP A 165 -2.02 42.49 34.81
CA ASP A 165 -1.60 43.84 35.18
C ASP A 165 -0.87 44.56 34.05
N LYS A 166 -0.18 43.80 33.17
CA LYS A 166 0.42 44.29 31.93
C LYS A 166 0.08 43.33 30.80
N LYS A 167 -0.64 43.82 29.79
CA LYS A 167 -0.92 43.07 28.57
C LYS A 167 0.33 43.10 27.69
N LEU A 168 0.90 41.92 27.44
CA LEU A 168 1.93 41.77 26.41
C LEU A 168 1.25 41.81 25.04
N SER A 169 1.78 42.62 24.12
CA SER A 169 1.27 42.75 22.76
C SER A 169 1.95 41.74 21.82
N VAL A 170 1.15 41.07 20.99
CA VAL A 170 1.60 40.07 20.01
C VAL A 170 1.05 40.44 18.64
N ILE A 171 1.92 40.44 17.62
CA ILE A 171 1.52 40.61 16.22
C ILE A 171 1.55 39.23 15.54
N VAL A 172 0.43 38.85 14.94
CA VAL A 172 0.30 37.64 14.12
C VAL A 172 0.31 38.03 12.64
N VAL A 173 1.27 37.51 11.89
CA VAL A 173 1.38 37.76 10.44
C VAL A 173 0.63 36.66 9.68
N GLY A 174 -0.42 37.05 8.97
CA GLY A 174 -1.31 36.21 8.18
C GLY A 174 -2.62 35.87 8.91
N ALA A 175 -3.76 36.23 8.34
CA ALA A 175 -5.10 35.87 8.80
C ALA A 175 -5.63 34.59 8.13
N GLY A 176 -4.75 33.59 7.91
CA GLY A 176 -5.15 32.23 7.53
C GLY A 176 -5.66 31.42 8.72
N ALA A 177 -6.11 30.18 8.49
CA ALA A 177 -6.61 29.29 9.56
C ALA A 177 -5.65 29.17 10.75
N ALA A 178 -4.35 28.97 10.49
CA ALA A 178 -3.33 28.89 11.54
C ALA A 178 -3.17 30.19 12.34
N GLY A 179 -3.13 31.34 11.66
CA GLY A 179 -2.98 32.65 12.30
C GLY A 179 -4.20 33.04 13.11
N LEU A 180 -5.41 32.79 12.58
CA LEU A 180 -6.66 33.04 13.31
C LEU A 180 -6.81 32.14 14.54
N ALA A 181 -6.44 30.86 14.44
CA ALA A 181 -6.44 29.94 15.58
C ALA A 181 -5.46 30.40 16.67
N ALA A 182 -4.23 30.76 16.29
CA ALA A 182 -3.24 31.29 17.23
C ALA A 182 -3.71 32.61 17.87
N ALA A 183 -4.25 33.54 17.08
CA ALA A 183 -4.75 34.81 17.57
C ALA A 183 -5.90 34.65 18.57
N ARG A 184 -6.83 33.71 18.32
CA ARG A 184 -7.91 33.38 19.26
C ARG A 184 -7.35 32.83 20.58
N GLN A 185 -6.44 31.85 20.54
CA GLN A 185 -5.87 31.27 21.76
C GLN A 185 -5.04 32.30 22.55
N LEU A 186 -4.22 33.13 21.89
CA LEU A 186 -3.46 34.19 22.55
C LEU A 186 -4.38 35.23 23.20
N LYS A 187 -5.44 35.65 22.50
CA LYS A 187 -6.44 36.56 23.08
C LYS A 187 -7.17 35.94 24.26
N PHE A 188 -7.49 34.65 24.19
CA PHE A 188 -8.08 33.89 25.30
C PHE A 188 -7.14 33.88 26.53
N PHE A 189 -5.84 33.67 26.31
CA PHE A 189 -4.79 33.79 27.32
C PHE A 189 -4.49 35.24 27.76
N GLY A 190 -5.24 36.24 27.28
CA GLY A 190 -5.21 37.63 27.75
C GLY A 190 -4.10 38.52 27.16
N PHE A 191 -3.43 38.05 26.10
CA PHE A 191 -2.53 38.88 25.31
C PHE A 191 -3.32 39.92 24.50
N ASP A 192 -2.69 41.05 24.20
CA ASP A 192 -3.21 42.01 23.22
C ASP A 192 -2.72 41.59 21.82
N VAL A 193 -3.64 41.23 20.92
CA VAL A 193 -3.29 40.56 19.66
C VAL A 193 -3.73 41.37 18.46
N ILE A 194 -2.78 41.70 17.59
CA ILE A 194 -3.02 42.34 16.30
C ILE A 194 -2.72 41.32 15.19
N VAL A 195 -3.66 41.13 14.26
CA VAL A 195 -3.46 40.26 13.09
C VAL A 195 -3.23 41.13 11.86
N MET A 196 -2.13 40.89 11.13
CA MET A 196 -1.79 41.59 9.89
C MET A 196 -1.94 40.64 8.70
N GLU A 197 -2.82 40.97 7.76
CA GLU A 197 -3.05 40.19 6.54
C GLU A 197 -2.75 41.02 5.31
N ALA A 198 -2.01 40.43 4.36
CA ALA A 198 -1.62 41.11 3.13
C ALA A 198 -2.77 41.20 2.11
N ARG A 199 -3.69 40.23 2.12
CA ARG A 199 -4.86 40.20 1.23
C ARG A 199 -6.00 41.06 1.79
N PRO A 200 -6.91 41.56 0.94
CA PRO A 200 -8.12 42.25 1.40
C PRO A 200 -9.19 41.29 1.94
N ARG A 201 -8.79 40.10 2.40
CA ARG A 201 -9.67 39.04 2.90
C ARG A 201 -8.94 38.15 3.89
N MET A 202 -9.69 37.55 4.80
CA MET A 202 -9.21 36.52 5.73
C MET A 202 -9.16 35.12 5.08
N CYS A 203 -8.81 34.12 5.90
CA CYS A 203 -8.80 32.68 5.63
C CYS A 203 -7.69 32.17 4.68
N GLY A 204 -6.95 33.05 3.99
CA GLY A 204 -5.76 32.67 3.23
C GLY A 204 -6.06 31.65 2.13
N ARG A 205 -5.57 30.40 2.29
CA ARG A 205 -5.77 29.29 1.33
C ARG A 205 -7.16 28.66 1.36
N VAL A 206 -8.01 29.02 2.33
CA VAL A 206 -9.44 28.72 2.29
C VAL A 206 -10.12 29.92 1.64
N PHE A 207 -10.75 29.70 0.48
CA PHE A 207 -11.34 30.79 -0.31
C PHE A 207 -12.59 30.31 -1.04
N THR A 208 -13.72 30.87 -0.62
CA THR A 208 -15.03 30.64 -1.21
C THR A 208 -15.35 31.78 -2.18
N TYR A 209 -15.58 31.44 -3.44
CA TYR A 209 -15.92 32.38 -4.50
C TYR A 209 -17.44 32.48 -4.67
N TYR A 210 -17.93 33.72 -4.64
CA TYR A 210 -19.32 34.06 -4.86
C TYR A 210 -19.42 34.85 -6.17
N LYS A 211 -20.04 34.26 -7.20
CA LYS A 211 -20.25 34.96 -8.48
C LYS A 211 -21.42 35.94 -8.39
N ARG A 212 -22.52 35.48 -7.81
CA ARG A 212 -23.77 36.22 -7.55
C ARG A 212 -24.46 35.57 -6.34
N GLN A 213 -25.36 36.29 -5.68
CA GLN A 213 -26.04 35.81 -4.46
C GLN A 213 -27.06 34.70 -4.73
N ASP A 214 -27.50 34.54 -5.97
CA ASP A 214 -28.48 33.53 -6.42
C ASP A 214 -27.84 32.20 -6.85
N LEU A 215 -26.51 32.13 -6.90
CA LEU A 215 -25.78 30.93 -7.30
C LEU A 215 -25.05 30.34 -6.10
N PRO A 216 -24.94 28.99 -6.02
CA PRO A 216 -24.18 28.35 -4.97
C PRO A 216 -22.70 28.81 -5.05
N PRO A 217 -22.08 29.13 -3.90
CA PRO A 217 -20.66 29.42 -3.85
C PRO A 217 -19.81 28.23 -4.26
N VAL A 218 -18.58 28.52 -4.67
CA VAL A 218 -17.59 27.53 -5.06
C VAL A 218 -16.31 27.73 -4.26
N ASP A 219 -15.85 26.71 -3.56
CA ASP A 219 -14.54 26.75 -2.92
C ASP A 219 -13.42 26.55 -3.93
N LEU A 220 -12.52 27.53 -3.98
CA LEU A 220 -11.29 27.50 -4.79
C LEU A 220 -10.08 27.04 -3.96
N GLY A 221 -10.28 26.74 -2.69
CA GLY A 221 -9.26 26.40 -1.71
C GLY A 221 -9.59 25.12 -0.95
N GLY A 222 -9.30 25.10 0.35
CA GLY A 222 -9.69 23.97 1.21
C GLY A 222 -11.21 23.79 1.24
N MET A 223 -11.68 22.64 0.73
CA MET A 223 -13.11 22.28 0.63
C MET A 223 -13.47 20.96 1.31
N ILE A 224 -12.51 20.04 1.45
CA ILE A 224 -12.74 18.69 1.97
C ILE A 224 -12.17 18.59 3.38
N ILE A 225 -12.97 18.08 4.30
CA ILE A 225 -12.55 17.66 5.63
C ILE A 225 -12.30 16.16 5.58
N LYS A 226 -11.03 15.77 5.70
CA LYS A 226 -10.58 14.38 5.66
C LYS A 226 -10.83 13.69 6.99
N GLY A 227 -11.73 12.72 7.01
CA GLY A 227 -12.14 11.98 8.22
C GLY A 227 -12.76 12.86 9.33
N MET A 228 -13.62 12.24 10.13
CA MET A 228 -14.34 12.92 11.23
C MET A 228 -13.76 12.59 12.60
N VAL A 229 -13.20 11.39 12.76
CA VAL A 229 -12.71 10.91 14.05
C VAL A 229 -11.30 11.44 14.27
N GLY A 230 -11.04 12.08 15.42
CA GLY A 230 -9.76 12.72 15.71
C GLY A 230 -9.59 14.12 15.12
N ASN A 231 -10.50 14.57 14.26
CA ASN A 231 -10.34 15.81 13.51
C ASN A 231 -10.85 17.01 14.34
N PRO A 232 -9.99 18.00 14.67
CA PRO A 232 -10.39 19.16 15.48
C PRO A 232 -11.40 20.07 14.76
N LEU A 233 -11.52 19.96 13.43
CA LEU A 233 -12.51 20.71 12.67
C LEU A 233 -13.95 20.30 13.03
N ILE A 234 -14.18 19.07 13.48
CA ILE A 234 -15.52 18.63 13.93
C ILE A 234 -15.98 19.42 15.15
N THR A 235 -15.07 19.72 16.09
CA THR A 235 -15.38 20.61 17.21
C THR A 235 -15.75 22.01 16.73
N LEU A 236 -15.06 22.53 15.71
CA LEU A 236 -15.40 23.84 15.13
C LEU A 236 -16.76 23.85 14.42
N ILE A 237 -17.14 22.76 13.74
CA ILE A 237 -18.46 22.62 13.11
C ILE A 237 -19.57 22.61 14.17
N ARG A 238 -19.35 21.94 15.31
CA ARG A 238 -20.30 21.97 16.44
C ARG A 238 -20.45 23.38 17.01
N GLN A 239 -19.33 24.10 17.10
CA GLN A 239 -19.28 25.48 17.61
C GLN A 239 -19.90 26.51 16.66
N ASN A 240 -19.85 26.25 15.35
CA ASN A 240 -20.47 27.08 14.34
C ASN A 240 -21.22 26.19 13.35
N PRO A 241 -22.52 25.92 13.60
CA PRO A 241 -23.29 24.98 12.80
C PRO A 241 -23.22 25.33 11.32
N CYS A 242 -22.72 24.39 10.52
CA CYS A 242 -22.62 24.47 9.08
C CYS A 242 -23.21 23.21 8.48
N ASN A 243 -23.86 23.32 7.32
CA ASN A 243 -24.40 22.14 6.63
C ASN A 243 -23.25 21.35 6.00
N ILE A 244 -23.24 20.04 6.22
CA ILE A 244 -22.19 19.13 5.76
C ILE A 244 -22.80 17.94 5.01
N ILE A 245 -22.16 17.53 3.93
CA ILE A 245 -22.51 16.34 3.15
C ILE A 245 -21.35 15.35 3.15
N GLU A 246 -21.68 14.07 3.28
CA GLU A 246 -20.73 12.97 3.11
C GLU A 246 -20.37 12.79 1.63
N MET A 247 -19.08 12.70 1.33
CA MET A 247 -18.61 12.47 -0.03
C MET A 247 -18.76 11.00 -0.44
N SER A 248 -19.41 10.78 -1.59
CA SER A 248 -19.43 9.47 -2.23
C SER A 248 -18.04 9.08 -2.73
N LYS A 249 -17.65 7.83 -2.46
CA LYS A 249 -16.41 7.24 -2.98
C LYS A 249 -16.52 6.78 -4.43
N ASN A 250 -17.72 6.82 -5.03
CA ASN A 250 -17.93 6.39 -6.40
C ASN A 250 -17.42 7.44 -7.38
N CYS A 251 -16.40 7.10 -8.18
CA CYS A 251 -15.80 7.97 -9.18
C CYS A 251 -15.85 7.26 -10.56
N PRO A 252 -16.91 7.48 -11.37
CA PRO A 252 -16.96 6.96 -12.74
C PRO A 252 -15.94 7.70 -13.62
N ILE A 253 -15.10 6.94 -14.32
CA ILE A 253 -14.10 7.48 -15.24
C ILE A 253 -14.62 7.37 -16.67
N TYR A 254 -14.50 8.44 -17.43
CA TYR A 254 -14.87 8.52 -18.83
C TYR A 254 -13.62 8.64 -19.70
N ASP A 255 -13.64 7.97 -20.85
CA ASP A 255 -12.59 8.13 -21.84
C ASP A 255 -12.71 9.50 -22.57
N PRO A 256 -11.71 9.88 -23.40
CA PRO A 256 -11.76 11.16 -24.12
C PRO A 256 -12.93 11.31 -25.12
N LEU A 257 -13.63 10.22 -25.43
CA LEU A 257 -14.83 10.22 -26.29
C LEU A 257 -16.13 10.28 -25.47
N GLY A 258 -16.04 10.35 -24.14
CA GLY A 258 -17.17 10.36 -23.23
C GLY A 258 -17.75 8.98 -22.92
N LYS A 259 -17.08 7.89 -23.30
CA LYS A 259 -17.52 6.54 -22.98
C LYS A 259 -17.11 6.15 -21.56
N LEU A 260 -18.05 5.59 -20.82
CA LEU A 260 -17.78 5.06 -19.48
C LEU A 260 -16.79 3.88 -19.56
N ILE A 261 -15.76 3.93 -18.72
CA ILE A 261 -14.76 2.87 -18.59
C ILE A 261 -15.34 1.72 -17.75
N ASP A 262 -15.09 0.48 -18.18
CA ASP A 262 -15.49 -0.72 -17.44
C ASP A 262 -14.90 -0.73 -16.03
N THR A 263 -15.75 -1.00 -15.02
CA THR A 263 -15.39 -0.98 -13.61
C THR A 263 -14.34 -2.02 -13.29
N LYS A 264 -14.45 -3.24 -13.85
CA LYS A 264 -13.47 -4.31 -13.64
C LYS A 264 -12.09 -3.90 -14.10
N LYS A 265 -12.02 -3.21 -15.24
CA LYS A 265 -10.76 -2.71 -15.80
C LYS A 265 -10.16 -1.60 -14.95
N ASN A 266 -10.99 -0.67 -14.47
CA ASN A 266 -10.56 0.35 -13.54
C ASN A 266 -9.97 -0.25 -12.25
N GLU A 267 -10.67 -1.21 -11.64
CA GLU A 267 -10.22 -1.93 -10.45
C GLU A 267 -8.90 -2.69 -10.68
N MET A 268 -8.74 -3.35 -11.84
CA MET A 268 -7.49 -4.05 -12.19
C MET A 268 -6.29 -3.08 -12.26
N ILE A 269 -6.50 -1.90 -12.84
CA ILE A 269 -5.42 -0.89 -12.98
C ILE A 269 -5.12 -0.26 -11.63
N GLN A 270 -6.13 0.10 -10.85
CA GLN A 270 -5.96 0.61 -9.48
C GLN A 270 -5.21 -0.39 -8.59
N ASN A 271 -5.57 -1.67 -8.66
CA ASN A 271 -4.86 -2.74 -7.94
C ASN A 271 -3.40 -2.88 -8.40
N SER A 272 -3.12 -2.66 -9.69
CA SER A 272 -1.76 -2.68 -10.22
C SER A 272 -0.93 -1.51 -9.68
N ILE A 273 -1.52 -0.32 -9.54
CA ILE A 273 -0.87 0.85 -8.93
C ILE A 273 -0.54 0.60 -7.47
N ASN A 274 -1.49 0.09 -6.70
CA ASN A 274 -1.28 -0.25 -5.29
C ASN A 274 -0.14 -1.28 -5.12
N LYS A 275 -0.05 -2.27 -6.02
CA LYS A 275 1.07 -3.22 -6.04
C LYS A 275 2.41 -2.54 -6.34
N ILE A 276 2.44 -1.59 -7.27
CA ILE A 276 3.65 -0.82 -7.58
C ILE A 276 4.06 0.02 -6.36
N LEU A 277 3.13 0.73 -5.72
CA LEU A 277 3.38 1.51 -4.51
C LEU A 277 3.93 0.65 -3.37
N ASN A 278 3.34 -0.52 -3.13
CA ASN A 278 3.83 -1.46 -2.11
C ASN A 278 5.25 -1.96 -2.44
N THR A 279 5.54 -2.18 -3.72
CA THR A 279 6.89 -2.57 -4.18
C THR A 279 7.88 -1.44 -3.96
N ILE A 280 7.49 -0.19 -4.22
CA ILE A 280 8.29 1.01 -3.95
C ILE A 280 8.59 1.10 -2.45
N SER A 281 7.56 1.00 -1.60
CA SER A 281 7.71 1.05 -0.15
C SER A 281 8.68 -0.03 0.35
N TYR A 282 8.56 -1.25 -0.17
CA TYR A 282 9.48 -2.35 0.10
C TYR A 282 10.93 -2.02 -0.30
N ILE A 283 11.16 -1.54 -1.53
CA ILE A 283 12.51 -1.16 -2.00
C ILE A 283 13.14 -0.07 -1.13
N VAL A 284 12.35 0.91 -0.72
CA VAL A 284 12.83 2.05 0.06
C VAL A 284 13.15 1.67 1.50
N HIS A 285 12.27 0.91 2.15
CA HIS A 285 12.37 0.62 3.58
C HIS A 285 13.20 -0.64 3.88
N GLU A 286 13.07 -1.70 3.08
CA GLU A 286 13.77 -2.97 3.31
C GLU A 286 15.13 -3.00 2.62
N MET A 287 15.23 -2.52 1.36
CA MET A 287 16.51 -2.52 0.64
C MET A 287 17.33 -1.24 0.85
N GLY A 288 16.74 -0.18 1.41
CA GLY A 288 17.42 1.11 1.64
C GLY A 288 17.79 1.87 0.37
N ILE A 289 17.25 1.48 -0.79
CA ILE A 289 17.57 2.10 -2.09
C ILE A 289 16.80 3.41 -2.21
N THR A 290 17.50 4.51 -1.90
CA THR A 290 16.94 5.87 -1.95
C THR A 290 17.73 6.80 -2.87
N ARG A 291 18.83 6.30 -3.44
CA ARG A 291 19.75 7.03 -4.29
C ARG A 291 20.14 6.15 -5.47
N ILE A 292 20.28 6.78 -6.63
CA ILE A 292 20.91 6.19 -7.81
C ILE A 292 22.31 6.77 -7.91
N ASP A 293 23.31 5.91 -8.06
CA ASP A 293 24.66 6.33 -8.39
C ASP A 293 24.61 7.01 -9.76
N GLY A 294 25.04 8.27 -9.82
CA GLY A 294 25.00 9.05 -11.04
C GLY A 294 25.82 8.36 -12.14
N ASP A 295 25.32 8.41 -13.38
CA ASP A 295 26.08 8.01 -14.55
C ASP A 295 27.48 8.62 -14.50
N THR A 296 28.49 7.76 -14.61
CA THR A 296 29.93 8.12 -14.65
C THR A 296 30.33 8.87 -15.92
N SER A 297 29.36 9.31 -16.75
CA SER A 297 29.58 9.89 -18.08
C SER A 297 29.55 11.43 -18.14
N SER A 298 29.26 12.13 -17.04
CA SER A 298 29.35 13.59 -16.98
C SER A 298 30.67 14.03 -16.35
N GLN A 299 31.69 14.23 -17.19
CA GLN A 299 33.08 14.53 -16.83
C GLN A 299 33.33 15.88 -16.13
N ASN A 300 32.30 16.63 -15.74
CA ASN A 300 32.45 17.90 -15.05
C ASN A 300 31.41 18.02 -13.94
N ASN A 301 31.75 17.55 -12.75
CA ASN A 301 31.60 18.31 -11.51
C ASN A 301 32.00 17.43 -10.31
N VAL A 302 32.79 18.04 -9.43
CA VAL A 302 33.21 17.59 -8.09
C VAL A 302 32.31 16.49 -7.53
N ALA A 303 32.93 15.32 -7.30
CA ALA A 303 32.31 14.15 -6.70
C ALA A 303 31.59 14.51 -5.39
N LYS A 304 30.28 14.78 -5.46
CA LYS A 304 29.40 14.66 -4.31
C LYS A 304 29.30 13.17 -3.99
N LYS A 305 30.11 12.72 -3.04
CA LYS A 305 29.92 11.45 -2.33
C LYS A 305 28.46 11.38 -1.88
N GLY A 306 27.66 10.58 -2.60
CA GLY A 306 26.25 10.39 -2.36
C GLY A 306 25.44 10.65 -3.63
N GLY A 307 25.07 9.56 -4.30
CA GLY A 307 24.23 9.56 -5.51
C GLY A 307 22.96 10.42 -5.42
N ARG A 308 22.37 10.66 -6.58
CA ARG A 308 21.17 11.50 -6.73
C ARG A 308 19.99 10.83 -6.03
N LYS A 309 19.23 11.59 -5.22
CA LYS A 309 17.99 11.11 -4.62
C LYS A 309 16.99 10.75 -5.72
N ILE A 310 16.31 9.63 -5.54
CA ILE A 310 15.27 9.17 -6.46
C ILE A 310 13.97 9.88 -6.12
N ASN A 311 13.24 10.30 -7.15
CA ASN A 311 11.92 10.89 -6.99
C ASN A 311 10.83 9.83 -7.20
N LEU A 312 9.63 10.04 -6.64
CA LEU A 312 8.55 9.04 -6.70
C LEU A 312 8.19 8.68 -8.15
N GLY A 313 8.09 9.68 -9.04
CA GLY A 313 7.82 9.45 -10.45
C GLY A 313 8.89 8.62 -11.17
N GLU A 314 10.17 8.77 -10.80
CA GLU A 314 11.26 7.98 -11.36
C GLU A 314 11.20 6.53 -10.89
N ALA A 315 10.91 6.31 -9.61
CA ALA A 315 10.72 4.97 -9.06
C ALA A 315 9.55 4.24 -9.72
N PHE A 316 8.43 4.94 -9.94
CA PHE A 316 7.30 4.42 -10.71
C PHE A 316 7.72 4.00 -12.12
N GLN A 317 8.42 4.87 -12.85
CA GLN A 317 8.86 4.58 -14.20
C GLN A 317 9.84 3.40 -14.25
N LEU A 318 10.76 3.29 -13.29
CA LEU A 318 11.70 2.18 -13.19
C LEU A 318 10.98 0.84 -13.02
N ILE A 319 9.97 0.79 -12.14
CA ILE A 319 9.19 -0.43 -11.91
C ILE A 319 8.33 -0.77 -13.15
N LEU A 320 7.70 0.22 -13.79
CA LEU A 320 6.95 0.00 -15.03
C LEU A 320 7.85 -0.56 -16.14
N ASN A 321 9.05 0.02 -16.32
CA ASN A 321 10.04 -0.47 -17.27
C ASN A 321 10.49 -1.90 -16.93
N GLN A 322 10.66 -2.22 -15.64
CA GLN A 322 11.00 -3.56 -15.19
C GLN A 322 9.89 -4.57 -15.49
N HIS A 323 8.62 -4.20 -15.32
CA HIS A 323 7.48 -5.06 -15.69
C HIS A 323 7.42 -5.30 -17.20
N GLU A 324 7.62 -4.25 -18.02
CA GLU A 324 7.68 -4.39 -19.47
C GLU A 324 8.83 -5.30 -19.91
N LEU A 325 10.01 -5.13 -19.31
CA LEU A 325 11.17 -5.98 -19.56
C LEU A 325 10.90 -7.44 -19.18
N ARG A 326 10.20 -7.71 -18.07
CA ARG A 326 9.81 -9.07 -17.66
C ARG A 326 8.89 -9.74 -18.68
N VAL A 327 7.93 -9.00 -19.24
CA VAL A 327 7.03 -9.51 -20.29
C VAL A 327 7.84 -9.84 -21.55
N LYS A 328 8.67 -8.91 -22.03
CA LYS A 328 9.55 -9.13 -23.19
C LYS A 328 10.50 -10.31 -23.00
N THR A 329 11.08 -10.46 -21.79
CA THR A 329 11.95 -11.60 -21.46
C THR A 329 11.19 -12.93 -21.49
N ARG A 330 9.95 -12.98 -21.00
CA ARG A 330 9.12 -14.19 -21.08
C ARG A 330 8.80 -14.55 -22.52
N LEU A 331 8.44 -13.56 -23.33
CA LEU A 331 8.18 -13.74 -24.76
C LEU A 331 9.42 -14.24 -25.50
N MET A 332 10.60 -13.67 -25.21
CA MET A 332 11.86 -14.14 -25.78
C MET A 332 12.14 -15.60 -25.39
N LYS A 333 11.99 -15.96 -24.12
CA LYS A 333 12.16 -17.35 -23.65
C LYS A 333 11.16 -18.32 -24.30
N TYR A 334 9.93 -17.85 -24.54
CA TYR A 334 8.91 -18.61 -25.26
C TYR A 334 9.35 -18.91 -26.69
N TRP A 335 9.75 -17.88 -27.45
CA TRP A 335 10.19 -18.06 -28.83
C TRP A 335 11.48 -18.87 -28.95
N GLN A 336 12.43 -18.72 -28.02
CA GLN A 336 13.64 -19.56 -27.97
C GLN A 336 13.30 -21.04 -27.78
N ARG A 337 12.33 -21.36 -26.92
CA ARG A 337 11.87 -22.74 -26.73
C ARG A 337 11.12 -23.25 -27.95
N TYR A 338 10.29 -22.41 -28.56
CA TYR A 338 9.58 -22.74 -29.79
C TYR A 338 10.57 -23.07 -30.93
N GLU A 339 11.59 -22.22 -31.12
CA GLU A 339 12.67 -22.44 -32.08
C GLU A 339 13.46 -23.73 -31.78
N GLN A 340 13.80 -24.01 -30.52
CA GLN A 340 14.44 -25.26 -30.13
C GLN A 340 13.60 -26.50 -30.47
N LEU A 341 12.28 -26.43 -30.29
CA LEU A 341 11.37 -27.52 -30.68
C LEU A 341 11.29 -27.66 -32.20
N CYS A 342 11.23 -26.55 -32.95
CA CYS A 342 11.24 -26.58 -34.41
C CYS A 342 12.56 -27.11 -34.98
N ASN A 343 13.71 -26.75 -34.41
CA ASN A 343 15.03 -27.22 -34.88
C ASN A 343 15.25 -28.72 -34.62
N LYS A 344 14.56 -29.32 -33.63
CA LYS A 344 14.57 -30.79 -33.44
C LYS A 344 13.91 -31.55 -34.61
N LEU A 345 13.19 -30.89 -35.51
CA LEU A 345 12.46 -31.51 -36.62
C LEU A 345 13.33 -31.80 -37.87
N GLU A 346 14.66 -31.89 -37.76
CA GLU A 346 15.54 -32.13 -38.91
C GLU A 346 15.47 -33.58 -39.45
N MET A 347 14.40 -33.86 -40.21
CA MET A 347 14.13 -35.13 -40.91
C MET A 347 14.96 -35.35 -42.18
N LYS A 348 15.76 -34.34 -42.59
CA LYS A 348 16.51 -34.40 -43.85
C LYS A 348 17.60 -35.48 -43.81
N ALA A 349 18.20 -35.74 -42.66
CA ALA A 349 19.24 -36.75 -42.52
C ALA A 349 18.74 -38.18 -42.79
N TYR A 350 17.59 -38.57 -42.24
CA TYR A 350 17.04 -39.92 -42.39
C TYR A 350 16.44 -40.19 -43.77
N ARG A 351 15.79 -39.19 -44.40
CA ARG A 351 15.32 -39.34 -45.79
C ARG A 351 16.48 -39.52 -46.75
N ASN A 352 17.52 -38.70 -46.63
CA ASN A 352 18.71 -38.82 -47.47
C ASN A 352 19.40 -40.19 -47.28
N ALA A 353 19.41 -40.72 -46.04
CA ALA A 353 19.94 -42.07 -45.77
C ALA A 353 19.10 -43.19 -46.41
N ILE A 354 17.76 -43.09 -46.38
CA ILE A 354 16.87 -44.02 -47.06
C ILE A 354 17.07 -43.97 -48.57
N ASP A 355 17.11 -42.77 -49.15
CA ASP A 355 17.29 -42.57 -50.59
C ASP A 355 18.64 -43.16 -51.05
N THR A 356 19.71 -42.93 -50.28
CA THR A 356 21.05 -43.50 -50.57
C THR A 356 21.07 -45.04 -50.49
N CYS A 357 20.39 -45.63 -49.50
CA CYS A 357 20.27 -47.09 -49.37
C CYS A 357 19.42 -47.70 -50.49
N MET A 358 18.34 -47.03 -50.89
CA MET A 358 17.48 -47.46 -51.99
C MET A 358 18.19 -47.38 -53.34
N ASP A 359 18.94 -46.31 -53.60
CA ASP A 359 19.74 -46.15 -54.82
C ASP A 359 20.83 -47.23 -54.92
N SER A 360 21.49 -47.56 -53.80
CA SER A 360 22.50 -48.62 -53.74
C SER A 360 21.90 -50.02 -53.97
N LEU A 361 20.65 -50.25 -53.56
CA LEU A 361 19.92 -51.50 -53.82
C LEU A 361 19.44 -51.59 -55.28
N ASN A 362 19.01 -50.48 -55.86
CA ASN A 362 18.59 -50.39 -57.26
C ASN A 362 19.76 -50.63 -58.22
N GLN A 363 20.95 -50.10 -57.92
CA GLN A 363 22.17 -50.33 -58.71
C GLN A 363 22.65 -51.78 -58.67
N ASN A 364 22.39 -52.52 -57.58
CA ASN A 364 22.81 -53.92 -57.42
C ASN A 364 21.76 -54.96 -57.88
N GLY A 365 20.59 -54.51 -58.36
CA GLY A 365 19.61 -55.31 -59.10
C GLY A 365 18.90 -56.40 -58.30
N ALA A 366 18.18 -56.06 -57.22
CA ALA A 366 17.35 -57.03 -56.48
C ALA A 366 16.05 -56.44 -55.90
N LEU A 367 15.00 -56.39 -56.72
CA LEU A 367 13.59 -56.22 -56.30
C LEU A 367 12.84 -57.58 -56.26
N THR A 368 13.53 -58.69 -56.00
CA THR A 368 12.90 -60.02 -55.89
C THR A 368 12.79 -60.46 -54.44
N GLU A 369 11.61 -60.93 -54.04
CA GLU A 369 11.24 -61.30 -52.67
C GLU A 369 12.14 -62.40 -52.07
N ASN A 370 12.87 -63.17 -52.89
CA ASN A 370 13.75 -64.26 -52.47
C ASN A 370 15.20 -64.09 -52.96
N VAL A 371 16.13 -63.75 -52.04
CA VAL A 371 17.59 -63.76 -52.30
C VAL A 371 18.08 -65.18 -52.63
N ASP A 372 17.36 -66.20 -52.16
CA ASP A 372 17.68 -67.61 -52.37
C ASP A 372 17.22 -68.15 -53.74
N ALA A 373 16.43 -67.39 -54.52
CA ALA A 373 15.97 -67.77 -55.86
C ALA A 373 16.90 -67.28 -57.00
N PHE A 374 17.98 -66.56 -56.66
CA PHE A 374 18.90 -65.92 -57.62
C PHE A 374 19.84 -66.90 -58.35
N ASP A 375 19.60 -68.21 -58.23
CA ASP A 375 20.57 -69.27 -58.55
C ASP A 375 20.48 -69.85 -59.97
N LEU A 376 19.65 -69.32 -60.88
CA LEU A 376 19.46 -70.01 -62.16
C LEU A 376 20.43 -69.62 -63.29
N ASN A 377 21.27 -68.58 -63.17
CA ASN A 377 22.24 -68.17 -64.22
C ASN A 377 23.47 -67.42 -63.67
N PHE A 378 24.28 -68.02 -62.79
CA PHE A 378 25.53 -67.40 -62.32
C PHE A 378 26.77 -68.15 -62.85
N ASP A 379 27.59 -67.45 -63.63
CA ASP A 379 28.75 -68.00 -64.38
C ASP A 379 30.11 -67.76 -63.66
N GLY A 380 30.07 -67.39 -62.36
CA GLY A 380 31.24 -67.02 -61.54
C GLY A 380 31.62 -68.04 -60.45
N SER A 381 32.70 -67.75 -59.71
CA SER A 381 33.18 -68.63 -58.64
C SER A 381 32.18 -68.73 -57.47
N THR A 382 32.16 -69.86 -56.76
CA THR A 382 31.27 -70.07 -55.59
C THR A 382 31.49 -69.04 -54.48
N GLU A 383 32.70 -68.49 -54.38
CA GLU A 383 33.09 -67.45 -53.41
C GLU A 383 32.51 -66.06 -53.78
N GLU A 384 32.48 -65.71 -55.07
CA GLU A 384 31.85 -64.47 -55.55
C GLU A 384 30.33 -64.48 -55.39
N LEU A 385 29.68 -65.63 -55.62
CA LEU A 385 28.25 -65.80 -55.37
C LEU A 385 27.91 -65.59 -53.88
N LEU A 386 28.72 -66.19 -53.00
CA LEU A 386 28.54 -66.06 -51.55
C LEU A 386 28.73 -64.60 -51.09
N ASN A 387 29.77 -63.92 -51.58
CA ASN A 387 30.03 -62.51 -51.27
C ASN A 387 28.90 -61.61 -51.79
N ARG A 388 28.33 -61.89 -52.96
CA ARG A 388 27.17 -61.16 -53.50
C ARG A 388 25.90 -61.37 -52.66
N LYS A 389 25.62 -62.62 -52.25
CA LYS A 389 24.49 -62.95 -51.36
C LYS A 389 24.63 -62.30 -49.97
N LEU A 390 25.84 -62.31 -49.40
CA LEU A 390 26.14 -61.65 -48.12
C LEU A 390 26.01 -60.13 -48.22
N SER A 391 26.51 -59.53 -49.30
CA SER A 391 26.39 -58.09 -49.56
C SER A 391 24.91 -57.65 -49.69
N LEU A 392 24.08 -58.40 -50.41
CA LEU A 392 22.65 -58.14 -50.52
C LEU A 392 21.91 -58.29 -49.17
N ARG A 393 22.25 -59.31 -48.37
CA ARG A 393 21.69 -59.46 -47.01
C ARG A 393 22.08 -58.30 -46.10
N SER A 394 23.33 -57.86 -46.16
CA SER A 394 23.81 -56.69 -45.42
C SER A 394 23.08 -55.41 -45.84
N MET A 395 22.94 -55.15 -47.14
CA MET A 395 22.21 -53.97 -47.64
C MET A 395 20.72 -53.99 -47.27
N ARG A 396 20.05 -55.15 -47.31
CA ARG A 396 18.66 -55.29 -46.84
C ARG A 396 18.53 -55.01 -45.36
N GLN A 397 19.48 -55.48 -44.55
CA GLN A 397 19.51 -55.19 -43.12
C GLN A 397 19.73 -53.70 -42.86
N CYS A 398 20.62 -53.03 -43.61
CA CYS A 398 20.81 -51.58 -43.55
C CYS A 398 19.53 -50.82 -43.94
N LEU A 399 18.84 -51.23 -45.01
CA LEU A 399 17.56 -50.64 -45.40
C LEU A 399 16.51 -50.83 -44.30
N LYS A 400 16.38 -52.03 -43.73
CA LYS A 400 15.43 -52.31 -42.65
C LYS A 400 15.72 -51.45 -41.41
N MET A 401 16.99 -51.28 -41.05
CA MET A 401 17.38 -50.38 -39.96
C MET A 401 17.07 -48.91 -40.27
N ALA A 402 17.27 -48.47 -41.52
CA ALA A 402 16.95 -47.11 -41.96
C ALA A 402 15.43 -46.83 -41.98
N VAL A 403 14.62 -47.80 -42.41
CA VAL A 403 13.15 -47.71 -42.41
C VAL A 403 12.62 -47.65 -40.98
N ASN A 404 13.07 -48.53 -40.08
CA ASN A 404 12.69 -48.48 -38.67
C ASN A 404 13.08 -47.14 -38.02
N GLY A 405 14.30 -46.65 -38.26
CA GLY A 405 14.73 -45.35 -37.75
C GLY A 405 13.92 -44.18 -38.31
N TYR A 406 13.38 -44.29 -39.53
CA TYR A 406 12.47 -43.30 -40.09
C TYR A 406 11.07 -43.37 -39.47
N GLU A 407 10.54 -44.57 -39.20
CA GLU A 407 9.27 -44.74 -38.48
C GLU A 407 9.35 -44.15 -37.06
N ASP A 408 10.46 -44.41 -36.34
CA ASP A 408 10.72 -43.81 -35.02
C ASP A 408 10.78 -42.28 -35.11
N ALA A 409 11.51 -41.74 -36.09
CA ALA A 409 11.59 -40.29 -36.33
C ALA A 409 10.24 -39.67 -36.72
N VAL A 410 9.36 -40.40 -37.43
CA VAL A 410 7.98 -39.96 -37.73
C VAL A 410 7.12 -39.92 -36.46
N GLN A 411 7.28 -40.88 -35.54
CA GLN A 411 6.59 -40.86 -34.25
C GLN A 411 7.07 -39.70 -33.37
N GLU A 412 8.39 -39.49 -33.28
CA GLU A 412 8.96 -38.34 -32.57
C GLU A 412 8.46 -37.01 -33.15
N ARG A 413 8.36 -36.90 -34.48
CA ARG A 413 7.78 -35.72 -35.13
C ARG A 413 6.33 -35.49 -34.75
N ARG A 414 5.48 -36.53 -34.74
CA ARG A 414 4.07 -36.39 -34.32
C ARG A 414 3.98 -35.90 -32.87
N ALA A 415 4.80 -36.45 -31.98
CA ALA A 415 4.87 -36.00 -30.59
C ALA A 415 5.33 -34.54 -30.47
N ILE A 416 6.32 -34.10 -31.28
CA ILE A 416 6.75 -32.71 -31.33
C ILE A 416 5.67 -31.79 -31.90
N ASP A 417 4.96 -32.19 -32.95
CA ASP A 417 3.86 -31.43 -33.55
C ASP A 417 2.69 -31.26 -32.55
N GLU A 418 2.38 -32.30 -31.76
CA GLU A 418 1.42 -32.22 -30.65
C GLU A 418 1.90 -31.25 -29.57
N MET A 419 3.15 -31.36 -29.11
CA MET A 419 3.73 -30.42 -28.14
C MET A 419 3.73 -28.97 -28.65
N LEU A 420 4.02 -28.75 -29.94
CA LEU A 420 3.98 -27.42 -30.55
C LEU A 420 2.56 -26.85 -30.57
N SER A 421 1.55 -27.69 -30.79
CA SER A 421 0.14 -27.28 -30.77
C SER A 421 -0.30 -26.84 -29.37
N GLU A 422 0.11 -27.55 -28.32
CA GLU A 422 -0.15 -27.17 -26.93
C GLU A 422 0.62 -25.90 -26.55
N TYR A 423 1.87 -25.80 -26.97
CA TYR A 423 2.72 -24.65 -26.69
C TYR A 423 2.18 -23.36 -27.32
N ARG A 424 1.53 -23.47 -28.48
CA ARG A 424 0.84 -22.34 -29.14
C ARG A 424 -0.31 -21.78 -28.29
N ASN A 425 -1.03 -22.63 -27.57
CA ASN A 425 -2.12 -22.21 -26.69
C ASN A 425 -1.61 -21.54 -25.40
N MET A 426 -0.32 -21.67 -25.08
CA MET A 426 0.33 -21.07 -23.90
C MET A 426 1.10 -19.79 -24.22
N GLU A 427 0.80 -19.12 -25.35
CA GLU A 427 1.49 -17.90 -25.76
C GLU A 427 1.33 -16.79 -24.69
N PRO A 428 2.42 -16.23 -24.16
CA PRO A 428 2.36 -15.17 -23.17
C PRO A 428 1.91 -13.85 -23.80
N SER A 429 1.41 -12.92 -22.99
CA SER A 429 1.01 -11.60 -23.48
C SER A 429 2.18 -10.85 -24.13
N HIS A 430 1.93 -10.18 -25.26
CA HIS A 430 2.94 -9.39 -25.96
C HIS A 430 3.26 -8.05 -25.26
N VAL A 431 2.32 -7.53 -24.48
CA VAL A 431 2.41 -6.22 -23.85
C VAL A 431 2.02 -6.33 -22.37
N PHE A 432 2.70 -5.56 -21.52
CA PHE A 432 2.31 -5.40 -20.12
C PHE A 432 1.03 -4.56 -19.98
N MET A 433 1.01 -3.36 -20.59
CA MET A 433 -0.15 -2.48 -20.70
C MET A 433 -0.25 -1.89 -22.11
N ASN A 434 -1.40 -2.06 -22.74
CA ASN A 434 -1.80 -1.40 -23.98
C ASN A 434 -2.03 0.11 -23.75
N ASN A 435 -2.04 0.90 -24.83
CA ASN A 435 -2.14 2.37 -24.75
C ASN A 435 -3.39 2.86 -24.03
N TYR A 436 -4.49 2.13 -24.13
CA TYR A 436 -5.72 2.43 -23.42
C TYR A 436 -5.55 2.28 -21.89
N ASP A 437 -4.87 1.23 -21.44
CA ASP A 437 -4.63 0.94 -20.03
C ASP A 437 -3.64 1.95 -19.44
N LYS A 438 -2.63 2.34 -20.22
CA LYS A 438 -1.70 3.42 -19.86
C LYS A 438 -2.42 4.74 -19.60
N ARG A 439 -3.45 5.10 -20.39
CA ARG A 439 -4.23 6.34 -20.15
C ARG A 439 -5.02 6.30 -18.84
N ILE A 440 -5.56 5.14 -18.48
CA ILE A 440 -6.26 4.98 -17.19
C ILE A 440 -5.26 5.04 -16.04
N LEU A 441 -4.08 4.42 -16.21
CA LEU A 441 -2.97 4.54 -15.28
C LEU A 441 -2.59 6.02 -15.08
N ASP A 442 -2.42 6.77 -16.18
CA ASP A 442 -2.09 8.20 -16.14
C ASP A 442 -3.14 9.02 -15.39
N PHE A 443 -4.43 8.69 -15.52
CA PHE A 443 -5.51 9.32 -14.74
C PHE A 443 -5.32 9.09 -13.23
N HIS A 444 -5.03 7.86 -12.80
CA HIS A 444 -4.78 7.56 -11.39
C HIS A 444 -3.50 8.22 -10.86
N LEU A 445 -2.45 8.32 -11.69
CA LEU A 445 -1.24 9.07 -11.35
C LEU A 445 -1.55 10.58 -11.22
N ALA A 446 -2.39 11.13 -12.09
CA ALA A 446 -2.82 12.52 -11.98
C ALA A 446 -3.66 12.76 -10.70
N ASN A 447 -4.50 11.81 -10.31
CA ASN A 447 -5.24 11.86 -9.05
C ASN A 447 -4.30 11.84 -7.83
N LEU A 448 -3.21 11.06 -7.90
CA LEU A 448 -2.16 11.06 -6.88
C LEU A 448 -1.43 12.42 -6.82
N GLU A 449 -1.05 12.98 -7.98
CA GLU A 449 -0.46 14.33 -8.05
C GLU A 449 -1.40 15.41 -7.50
N SER A 450 -2.71 15.30 -7.78
CA SER A 450 -3.72 16.20 -7.24
C SER A 450 -3.84 16.08 -5.72
N SER A 451 -3.73 14.87 -5.18
CA SER A 451 -3.82 14.63 -3.73
C SER A 451 -2.59 15.17 -2.99
N ILE A 452 -1.40 15.03 -3.60
CA ILE A 452 -0.13 15.55 -3.04
C ILE A 452 -0.02 17.07 -3.23
N GLY A 453 -0.66 17.63 -4.27
CA GLY A 453 -0.53 19.03 -4.66
C GLY A 453 0.79 19.36 -5.36
N ALA A 454 1.47 18.34 -5.91
CA ALA A 454 2.73 18.49 -6.62
C ALA A 454 2.94 17.34 -7.62
N PRO A 455 3.71 17.55 -8.70
CA PRO A 455 3.97 16.49 -9.66
C PRO A 455 4.89 15.40 -9.08
N LEU A 456 4.71 14.13 -9.46
CA LEU A 456 5.46 13.00 -8.88
C LEU A 456 6.98 13.10 -9.11
N ARG A 457 7.39 13.85 -10.13
CA ARG A 457 8.79 14.17 -10.43
C ARG A 457 9.45 15.08 -9.40
N THR A 458 8.71 15.74 -8.51
CA THR A 458 9.27 16.57 -7.41
C THR A 458 9.11 15.92 -6.05
N VAL A 459 8.28 14.89 -5.95
CA VAL A 459 7.95 14.22 -4.70
C VAL A 459 9.10 13.30 -4.28
N ALA A 460 9.53 13.44 -3.03
CA ALA A 460 10.63 12.66 -2.48
C ALA A 460 10.20 11.20 -2.25
N LEU A 461 10.94 10.24 -2.80
CA LEU A 461 10.57 8.82 -2.74
C LEU A 461 10.39 8.27 -1.31
N LYS A 462 11.21 8.75 -0.35
CA LYS A 462 11.31 8.14 0.98
C LYS A 462 10.24 8.61 1.97
N ASP A 463 9.87 9.87 1.89
CA ASP A 463 9.16 10.59 2.96
C ASP A 463 7.85 11.22 2.45
N TRP A 464 7.35 10.78 1.29
CA TRP A 464 6.13 11.34 0.69
C TRP A 464 4.84 10.95 1.41
N ASP A 465 4.85 9.79 2.07
CA ASP A 465 3.76 9.15 2.80
C ASP A 465 3.99 9.17 4.33
N GLN A 466 4.85 10.07 4.81
CA GLN A 466 5.24 10.13 6.23
C GLN A 466 4.07 10.48 7.17
N ASP A 467 3.00 11.07 6.65
CA ASP A 467 1.80 11.49 7.37
C ASP A 467 0.65 10.47 7.29
N ASP A 468 0.76 9.42 6.48
CA ASP A 468 -0.25 8.35 6.35
C ASP A 468 -0.66 7.71 7.70
N PRO A 469 0.26 7.48 8.67
CA PRO A 469 -0.12 6.93 9.98
C PRO A 469 -1.02 7.84 10.83
N TYR A 470 -1.16 9.12 10.45
CA TYR A 470 -1.93 10.12 11.19
C TYR A 470 -3.24 10.51 10.49
N VAL A 471 -3.64 9.77 9.45
CA VAL A 471 -4.90 9.98 8.74
C VAL A 471 -6.08 9.77 9.68
N PHE A 472 -7.08 10.64 9.56
CA PHE A 472 -8.31 10.57 10.35
C PHE A 472 -9.25 9.47 9.85
N ASP A 473 -9.87 8.76 10.79
CA ASP A 473 -10.90 7.78 10.48
C ASP A 473 -12.26 8.44 10.16
N GLY A 474 -13.11 7.71 9.45
CA GLY A 474 -14.45 8.14 9.06
C GLY A 474 -14.53 8.61 7.61
N SER A 475 -15.71 9.04 7.21
CA SER A 475 -15.95 9.51 5.84
C SER A 475 -15.46 10.94 5.65
N ASP A 476 -15.02 11.24 4.43
CA ASP A 476 -14.70 12.61 4.01
C ASP A 476 -16.00 13.40 3.86
N ILE A 477 -16.00 14.65 4.32
CA ILE A 477 -17.16 15.54 4.26
C ILE A 477 -16.80 16.86 3.55
N THR A 478 -17.82 17.48 2.97
CA THR A 478 -17.75 18.81 2.34
C THR A 478 -18.90 19.68 2.82
N GLY A 479 -18.78 21.00 2.71
CA GLY A 479 -19.87 21.93 2.98
C GLY A 479 -21.01 21.81 1.96
N GLU A 480 -22.25 21.90 2.43
CA GLU A 480 -23.45 22.12 1.61
C GLU A 480 -23.79 23.60 1.63
N PHE A 481 -24.02 24.18 0.44
CA PHE A 481 -24.24 25.62 0.27
C PHE A 481 -25.60 25.96 -0.30
#